data_AF-A0A1I8B9E3-F1
#
_entry.id   AF-A0A1I8B9E3-F1
#
_cell.length_a   1.000
_cell.length_b   1.000
_cell.length_c   1.000
_cell.angle_alpha   90.00
_cell.angle_beta   90.00
_cell.angle_gamma   90.00
#
_symmetry.space_group_name_H-M   'P 1'
#
loop_
_entity.id
_entity.type
_entity.pdbx_description
1 polymer ?
#
loop_
_entity_poly.entity_id
_entity_poly.type
_entity_poly.pdbx_seq_one_letter_code
_entity_poly.pdbx_strand_id
1 'polypeptide(L)'
;MGTDEKNQIFKHELDYLPFNGSVFCLEGFVLPTSKVGTNDVIFEIFLMHESNDVSSKFGDILLNMKFNFISINYGTPLLEMESQLFDGDWNTIQQHNNPIGQPGVEFKVAIHVEEYKFGIQVNDGMEYIYYNYTAPPWMVNWIIKEKYFCDKEEKTLNPPLVKGQKFSMVFLINEGKFEIYYADEEIYKYEHKLPVWAIQYIVAGCGHACIKAEAYRAEAKWPHTMDCPQGVTKCYVSGDVKKGDGTLEGTRSRQSSQGCGECPVPSIPCRSCSTRKCNHDSFFIAVNYCWENEEVAKACKGKSECYYAVIDDNIVEQGCNEGINWNETNVQIIKCSMPICNTKDLYDNTLFCLNKGKDDLETKKARDKCYDEICFVHRHWDDGKLEQGCGKCPENVHETDCITCKTKFCNEESKVKKFCWDDNSSDKKCRTSFDDYCFAERKQNNKFEYSVNKGCGNCSTLACKSCKENLCNDGKNIPNNFCLNSDGKSVIDCDDYECYINLDFQTGCGNCDKNKINEPCVDCKGLNCNTKDIIDKALFCNVKDENGNEKKGNRKCLDEKLCFISVDLNKGNLE
;
A
#
# COMPACT_ATOMS: atom_id res chain seq x y z
N MET A 1 9.23 -28.93 43.44
CA MET A 1 8.68 -28.13 42.33
C MET A 1 7.42 -28.82 41.87
N GLY A 2 6.26 -28.34 42.32
CA GLY A 2 4.96 -28.81 41.85
C GLY A 2 4.19 -27.56 41.45
N THR A 3 4.05 -27.32 40.15
CA THR A 3 3.05 -26.38 39.62
C THR A 3 1.69 -26.78 40.18
N ASP A 4 0.97 -25.85 40.79
CA ASP A 4 -0.39 -26.11 41.26
C ASP A 4 -1.28 -26.46 40.06
N GLU A 5 -1.47 -27.76 39.81
CA GLU A 5 -2.20 -28.30 38.66
C GLU A 5 -3.65 -27.80 38.59
N LYS A 6 -4.19 -27.21 39.67
CA LYS A 6 -5.62 -26.93 39.83
C LYS A 6 -6.12 -25.67 39.11
N ASN A 7 -5.25 -24.72 38.78
CA ASN A 7 -5.63 -23.39 38.29
C ASN A 7 -4.84 -22.99 37.05
N GLN A 8 -5.27 -23.48 35.88
CA GLN A 8 -4.67 -23.11 34.59
C GLN A 8 -5.66 -22.28 33.77
N ILE A 9 -5.33 -20.99 33.59
CA ILE A 9 -5.96 -20.14 32.60
C ILE A 9 -5.10 -20.17 31.35
N PHE A 10 -5.68 -20.50 30.20
CA PHE A 10 -5.01 -20.45 28.90
C PHE A 10 -5.70 -19.41 28.04
N LYS A 11 -4.96 -18.44 27.52
CA LYS A 11 -5.46 -17.39 26.63
C LYS A 11 -4.58 -17.35 25.38
N HIS A 12 -5.22 -17.31 24.21
CA HIS A 12 -4.53 -17.26 22.93
C HIS A 12 -5.24 -16.29 21.99
N GLU A 13 -4.49 -15.32 21.45
CA GLU A 13 -4.95 -14.44 20.37
C GLU A 13 -4.81 -15.16 19.04
N LEU A 14 -5.79 -15.04 18.16
CA LEU A 14 -5.73 -15.61 16.83
C LEU A 14 -4.94 -14.69 15.90
N ASP A 15 -3.96 -15.25 15.18
CA ASP A 15 -3.17 -14.52 14.18
C ASP A 15 -4.02 -13.99 13.01
N TYR A 16 -5.20 -14.58 12.79
CA TYR A 16 -6.16 -14.19 11.77
C TYR A 16 -7.59 -14.42 12.24
N LEU A 17 -8.51 -13.58 11.76
CA LEU A 17 -9.94 -13.75 12.02
C LEU A 17 -10.46 -15.03 11.36
N PRO A 18 -11.32 -15.81 12.03
CA PRO A 18 -11.83 -17.04 11.47
C PRO A 18 -12.82 -16.76 10.34
N PHE A 19 -12.67 -17.52 9.26
CA PHE A 19 -13.58 -17.54 8.12
C PHE A 19 -14.28 -18.91 8.01
N ASN A 20 -15.35 -18.99 7.23
CA ASN A 20 -16.08 -20.24 7.02
C ASN A 20 -15.14 -21.36 6.54
N GLY A 21 -15.15 -22.49 7.26
CA GLY A 21 -14.23 -23.61 7.06
C GLY A 21 -13.04 -23.64 8.03
N SER A 22 -12.88 -22.62 8.89
CA SER A 22 -11.89 -22.66 9.98
C SER A 22 -12.25 -23.70 11.03
N VAL A 23 -11.25 -24.29 11.68
CA VAL A 23 -11.44 -25.26 12.76
C VAL A 23 -10.51 -24.92 13.92
N PHE A 24 -11.07 -24.82 15.12
CA PHE A 24 -10.30 -24.70 16.36
C PHE A 24 -10.19 -26.07 17.02
N CYS A 25 -8.97 -26.55 17.24
CA CYS A 25 -8.72 -27.83 17.89
C CYS A 25 -8.10 -27.61 19.27
N LEU A 26 -8.80 -28.07 20.31
CA LEU A 26 -8.33 -28.05 21.68
C LEU A 26 -8.20 -29.48 22.20
N GLU A 27 -7.02 -29.82 22.70
CA GLU A 27 -6.75 -31.11 23.33
C GLU A 27 -6.26 -30.86 24.75
N GLY A 28 -6.66 -31.72 25.68
CA GLY A 28 -6.24 -31.60 27.07
C GLY A 28 -6.71 -32.74 27.95
N PHE A 29 -6.44 -32.62 29.25
CA PHE A 29 -6.81 -33.60 30.26
C PHE A 29 -7.67 -32.94 31.34
N VAL A 30 -8.85 -33.51 31.62
CA VAL A 30 -9.70 -33.06 32.73
C VAL A 30 -9.21 -33.71 34.01
N LEU A 31 -8.89 -32.91 35.03
CA LEU A 31 -8.44 -33.47 36.31
C LEU A 31 -9.52 -34.33 36.98
N PRO A 32 -9.15 -35.45 37.64
CA PRO A 32 -10.08 -36.25 38.41
C PRO A 32 -10.59 -35.46 39.63
N THR A 33 -11.83 -35.72 40.06
CA THR A 33 -12.48 -35.03 41.19
C THR A 33 -11.63 -35.03 42.47
N SER A 34 -10.90 -36.12 42.73
CA SER A 34 -10.00 -36.26 43.88
C SER A 34 -8.88 -35.22 43.92
N LYS A 35 -8.47 -34.67 42.77
CA LYS A 35 -7.43 -33.64 42.66
C LYS A 35 -7.99 -32.21 42.77
N VAL A 36 -9.22 -31.96 42.32
CA VAL A 36 -9.79 -30.60 42.25
C VAL A 36 -10.15 -30.06 43.64
N GLY A 37 -10.44 -30.92 44.62
CA GLY A 37 -10.71 -30.52 46.01
C GLY A 37 -12.12 -29.93 46.23
N THR A 38 -12.92 -29.80 45.17
CA THR A 38 -14.35 -29.47 45.19
C THR A 38 -15.14 -30.61 44.54
N ASN A 39 -16.41 -30.79 44.91
CA ASN A 39 -17.29 -31.78 44.28
C ASN A 39 -17.64 -31.39 42.83
N ASP A 40 -17.51 -30.10 42.49
CA ASP A 40 -17.82 -29.59 41.16
C ASP A 40 -16.55 -29.48 40.32
N VAL A 41 -16.43 -30.36 39.32
CA VAL A 41 -15.43 -30.27 38.25
C VAL A 41 -16.10 -29.59 37.06
N ILE A 42 -15.61 -28.41 36.71
CA ILE A 42 -16.12 -27.57 35.63
C ILE A 42 -14.92 -27.16 34.78
N PHE A 43 -15.13 -27.17 33.46
CA PHE A 43 -14.17 -26.71 32.47
C PHE A 43 -14.91 -25.84 31.46
N GLU A 44 -14.38 -24.64 31.17
CA GLU A 44 -14.99 -23.66 30.29
C GLU A 44 -14.06 -23.31 29.13
N ILE A 45 -14.64 -23.14 27.93
CA ILE A 45 -13.97 -22.60 26.74
C ILE A 45 -14.75 -21.39 26.26
N PHE A 46 -14.08 -20.26 26.10
CA PHE A 46 -14.65 -19.01 25.60
C PHE A 46 -14.05 -18.63 24.24
N LEU A 47 -14.92 -18.29 23.29
CA LEU A 47 -14.57 -17.60 22.04
C LEU A 47 -15.00 -16.14 22.16
N MET A 48 -14.06 -15.21 22.07
CA MET A 48 -14.29 -13.80 22.41
C MET A 48 -13.87 -12.83 21.30
N HIS A 49 -14.54 -11.66 21.28
CA HIS A 49 -14.19 -10.48 20.51
C HIS A 49 -13.75 -9.33 21.43
N GLU A 50 -12.69 -8.61 21.07
CA GLU A 50 -12.22 -7.41 21.79
C GLU A 50 -12.04 -7.62 23.31
N SER A 51 -11.55 -8.80 23.73
CA SER A 51 -11.34 -9.10 25.14
C SER A 51 -10.14 -8.34 25.71
N ASN A 52 -10.31 -7.67 26.86
CA ASN A 52 -9.18 -7.10 27.60
C ASN A 52 -8.54 -8.13 28.55
N ASP A 53 -7.29 -7.89 28.96
CA ASP A 53 -6.48 -8.86 29.71
C ASP A 53 -6.89 -9.09 31.17
N VAL A 54 -8.01 -8.49 31.62
CA VAL A 54 -8.32 -8.36 33.05
C VAL A 54 -9.64 -9.03 33.45
N SER A 55 -10.58 -9.31 32.54
CA SER A 55 -11.80 -10.06 32.91
C SER A 55 -12.63 -10.55 31.71
N SER A 56 -13.29 -11.71 31.85
CA SER A 56 -14.26 -12.20 30.85
C SER A 56 -15.52 -11.33 30.72
N LYS A 57 -15.73 -10.34 31.61
CA LYS A 57 -16.77 -9.30 31.47
C LYS A 57 -16.42 -8.22 30.44
N PHE A 58 -15.20 -8.20 29.94
CA PHE A 58 -14.75 -7.18 28.99
C PHE A 58 -14.37 -7.88 27.69
N GLY A 59 -15.29 -7.80 26.73
CA GLY A 59 -15.25 -8.46 25.44
C GLY A 59 -16.59 -9.13 25.13
N ASP A 60 -16.95 -9.21 23.86
CA ASP A 60 -18.15 -9.96 23.47
C ASP A 60 -17.83 -11.45 23.50
N ILE A 61 -18.61 -12.23 24.23
CA ILE A 61 -18.52 -13.68 24.28
C ILE A 61 -19.44 -14.23 23.18
N LEU A 62 -18.84 -14.70 22.10
CA LEU A 62 -19.58 -15.25 20.97
C LEU A 62 -20.03 -16.69 21.23
N LEU A 63 -19.24 -17.44 21.99
CA LEU A 63 -19.55 -18.79 22.43
C LEU A 63 -18.81 -19.08 23.75
N ASN A 64 -19.56 -19.34 24.81
CA ASN A 64 -19.09 -19.99 26.02
C ASN A 64 -19.54 -21.46 25.97
N MET A 65 -18.61 -22.40 26.16
CA MET A 65 -18.90 -23.82 26.32
C MET A 65 -18.48 -24.27 27.72
N LYS A 66 -19.45 -24.63 28.53
CA LYS A 66 -19.25 -25.04 29.92
C LYS A 66 -19.53 -26.53 30.10
N PHE A 67 -18.48 -27.29 30.34
CA PHE A 67 -18.54 -28.72 30.61
C PHE A 67 -18.64 -28.96 32.11
N ASN A 68 -19.85 -29.28 32.57
CA ASN A 68 -20.15 -29.62 33.95
C ASN A 68 -20.10 -31.15 34.12
N PHE A 69 -19.34 -31.63 35.10
CA PHE A 69 -19.16 -33.08 35.32
C PHE A 69 -19.98 -33.65 36.49
N ILE A 70 -20.51 -32.82 37.41
CA ILE A 70 -21.37 -33.24 38.54
C ILE A 70 -22.33 -32.11 38.96
N SER A 71 -23.60 -32.44 39.28
CA SER A 71 -24.58 -31.59 39.96
C SER A 71 -25.01 -32.23 41.28
N ILE A 72 -25.00 -31.47 42.38
CA ILE A 72 -25.21 -31.94 43.75
C ILE A 72 -26.64 -32.47 43.98
N ASN A 73 -27.59 -32.22 43.06
CA ASN A 73 -29.00 -32.60 43.25
C ASN A 73 -29.62 -33.53 42.20
N TYR A 74 -29.10 -33.70 40.96
CA TYR A 74 -29.79 -34.54 39.93
C TYR A 74 -28.92 -35.29 38.87
N GLY A 75 -27.60 -35.45 39.06
CA GLY A 75 -26.92 -36.67 38.58
C GLY A 75 -26.60 -36.88 37.09
N THR A 76 -26.64 -35.89 36.20
CA THR A 76 -26.13 -36.03 34.81
C THR A 76 -25.11 -34.93 34.43
N PRO A 77 -23.94 -35.30 33.86
CA PRO A 77 -23.00 -34.36 33.26
C PRO A 77 -23.61 -33.56 32.11
N LEU A 78 -23.41 -32.24 32.07
CA LEU A 78 -24.00 -31.34 31.07
C LEU A 78 -22.95 -30.49 30.36
N LEU A 79 -23.17 -30.23 29.08
CA LEU A 79 -22.52 -29.18 28.31
C LEU A 79 -23.53 -28.04 28.15
N GLU A 80 -23.21 -26.86 28.69
CA GLU A 80 -24.00 -25.64 28.54
C GLU A 80 -23.31 -24.72 27.53
N MET A 81 -24.07 -24.16 26.60
CA MET A 81 -23.56 -23.22 25.60
C MET A 81 -24.36 -21.93 25.61
N GLU A 82 -23.68 -20.80 25.68
CA GLU A 82 -24.29 -19.47 25.81
C GLU A 82 -23.41 -18.38 25.19
N SER A 83 -23.95 -17.18 25.02
CA SER A 83 -23.22 -16.02 24.51
C SER A 83 -23.63 -14.74 25.25
N GLN A 84 -22.76 -13.75 25.23
CA GLN A 84 -22.98 -12.45 25.87
C GLN A 84 -22.37 -11.35 25.01
N LEU A 85 -23.20 -10.48 24.45
CA LEU A 85 -22.76 -9.39 23.57
C LEU A 85 -23.02 -8.03 24.24
N PHE A 86 -22.11 -7.08 24.04
CA PHE A 86 -22.21 -5.67 24.44
C PHE A 86 -22.49 -5.43 25.92
N ASP A 87 -21.91 -6.23 26.81
CA ASP A 87 -22.15 -6.17 28.27
C ASP A 87 -23.65 -6.35 28.63
N GLY A 88 -24.41 -7.01 27.73
CA GLY A 88 -25.82 -7.33 27.89
C GLY A 88 -26.09 -8.58 28.73
N ASP A 89 -27.36 -8.96 28.85
CA ASP A 89 -27.75 -10.23 29.50
C ASP A 89 -27.26 -11.43 28.68
N TRP A 90 -26.98 -12.55 29.36
CA TRP A 90 -26.64 -13.81 28.69
C TRP A 90 -27.80 -14.26 27.78
N ASN A 91 -27.48 -14.57 26.53
CA ASN A 91 -28.43 -15.08 25.54
C ASN A 91 -28.80 -16.55 25.81
N THR A 92 -29.69 -17.11 24.99
CA THR A 92 -30.27 -18.46 25.14
C THR A 92 -29.23 -19.54 25.46
N ILE A 93 -29.41 -20.16 26.62
CA ILE A 93 -28.64 -21.32 27.08
C ILE A 93 -29.11 -22.56 26.29
N GLN A 94 -28.20 -23.21 25.57
CA GLN A 94 -28.41 -24.54 25.01
C GLN A 94 -27.75 -25.58 25.90
N GLN A 95 -28.48 -26.64 26.26
CA GLN A 95 -27.96 -27.71 27.13
C GLN A 95 -27.92 -29.04 26.38
N HIS A 96 -26.79 -29.72 26.48
CA HIS A 96 -26.56 -31.06 25.94
C HIS A 96 -25.99 -31.97 27.03
N ASN A 97 -26.08 -33.28 26.84
CA ASN A 97 -25.32 -34.21 27.68
C ASN A 97 -23.83 -33.95 27.47
N ASN A 98 -23.04 -33.88 28.54
CA ASN A 98 -21.60 -33.65 28.42
C ASN A 98 -20.95 -34.84 27.67
N PRO A 99 -20.43 -34.64 26.45
CA PRO A 99 -19.91 -35.72 25.62
C PRO A 99 -18.54 -36.23 26.10
N ILE A 100 -17.86 -35.51 27.00
CA ILE A 100 -16.61 -35.97 27.65
C ILE A 100 -16.93 -37.05 28.71
N GLY A 101 -18.16 -37.04 29.24
CA GLY A 101 -18.62 -38.03 30.20
C GLY A 101 -18.15 -37.75 31.63
N GLN A 102 -16.93 -38.19 31.98
CA GLN A 102 -16.42 -38.19 33.36
C GLN A 102 -15.09 -37.42 33.50
N PRO A 103 -14.77 -36.88 34.68
CA PRO A 103 -13.46 -36.25 34.91
C PRO A 103 -12.34 -37.31 34.96
N GLY A 104 -11.09 -36.89 34.81
CA GLY A 104 -9.93 -37.79 34.80
C GLY A 104 -9.60 -38.41 33.44
N VAL A 105 -10.12 -37.84 32.35
CA VAL A 105 -9.92 -38.32 30.97
C VAL A 105 -9.32 -37.24 30.09
N GLU A 106 -8.67 -37.67 29.01
CA GLU A 106 -8.29 -36.78 27.91
C GLU A 106 -9.54 -36.37 27.13
N PHE A 107 -9.52 -35.14 26.62
CA PHE A 107 -10.55 -34.62 25.75
C PHE A 107 -9.92 -34.00 24.51
N LYS A 108 -10.69 -34.05 23.43
CA LYS A 108 -10.45 -33.30 22.19
C LYS A 108 -11.74 -32.60 21.80
N VAL A 109 -11.68 -31.30 21.58
CA VAL A 109 -12.81 -30.49 21.09
C VAL A 109 -12.37 -29.83 19.79
N ALA A 110 -13.08 -30.11 18.71
CA ALA A 110 -12.95 -29.42 17.44
C ALA A 110 -14.17 -28.53 17.22
N ILE A 111 -13.96 -27.23 17.00
CA ILE A 111 -15.01 -26.25 16.74
C ILE A 111 -14.89 -25.81 15.29
N HIS A 112 -15.84 -26.22 14.47
CA HIS A 112 -15.90 -25.92 13.05
C HIS A 112 -16.71 -24.64 12.85
N VAL A 113 -16.12 -23.68 12.15
CA VAL A 113 -16.78 -22.42 11.77
C VAL A 113 -17.53 -22.67 10.46
N GLU A 114 -18.85 -22.88 10.54
CA GLU A 114 -19.70 -23.04 9.35
C GLU A 114 -20.32 -21.70 8.94
N GLU A 115 -21.12 -21.67 7.88
CA GLU A 115 -21.67 -20.43 7.35
C GLU A 115 -22.61 -19.69 8.32
N TYR A 116 -23.34 -20.42 9.18
CA TYR A 116 -24.39 -19.86 10.05
C TYR A 116 -24.36 -20.34 11.50
N LYS A 117 -23.39 -21.20 11.85
CA LYS A 117 -23.33 -21.87 13.16
C LYS A 117 -21.93 -22.43 13.44
N PHE A 118 -21.62 -22.65 14.71
CA PHE A 118 -20.50 -23.48 15.12
C PHE A 118 -20.92 -24.95 15.10
N GLY A 119 -20.11 -25.82 14.48
CA GLY A 119 -20.20 -27.27 14.60
C GLY A 119 -19.17 -27.78 15.60
N ILE A 120 -19.61 -28.24 16.77
CA ILE A 120 -18.75 -28.72 17.84
C ILE A 120 -18.66 -30.25 17.78
N GLN A 121 -17.46 -30.77 17.63
CA GLN A 121 -17.13 -32.19 17.67
C GLN A 121 -16.29 -32.47 18.92
N VAL A 122 -16.66 -33.49 19.69
CA VAL A 122 -15.92 -33.89 20.90
C VAL A 122 -15.44 -35.32 20.74
N ASN A 123 -14.17 -35.56 21.06
CA ASN A 123 -13.48 -36.85 21.00
C ASN A 123 -13.65 -37.58 19.65
N ASP A 124 -13.53 -36.82 18.55
CA ASP A 124 -13.69 -37.31 17.17
C ASP A 124 -15.06 -37.98 16.88
N GLY A 125 -16.10 -37.64 17.66
CA GLY A 125 -17.45 -38.16 17.45
C GLY A 125 -18.01 -37.86 16.04
N MET A 126 -18.80 -38.75 15.46
CA MET A 126 -19.32 -38.55 14.09
C MET A 126 -20.44 -37.50 13.98
N GLU A 127 -20.99 -37.07 15.11
CA GLU A 127 -22.10 -36.10 15.17
C GLU A 127 -21.62 -34.75 15.72
N TYR A 128 -22.07 -33.67 15.08
CA TYR A 128 -21.83 -32.31 15.54
C TYR A 128 -22.91 -31.85 16.51
N ILE A 129 -22.49 -31.22 17.59
CA ILE A 129 -23.35 -30.37 18.43
C ILE A 129 -23.32 -28.98 17.80
N TYR A 130 -24.49 -28.45 17.42
CA TYR A 130 -24.56 -27.17 16.70
C TYR A 130 -24.95 -26.02 17.62
N TYR A 131 -24.23 -24.89 17.51
CA TYR A 131 -24.59 -23.63 18.15
C TYR A 131 -24.75 -22.53 17.08
N ASN A 132 -25.97 -22.01 16.92
CA ASN A 132 -26.24 -20.96 15.94
C ASN A 132 -25.55 -19.65 16.34
N TYR A 133 -25.05 -18.91 15.35
CA TYR A 133 -24.39 -17.64 15.60
C TYR A 133 -25.34 -16.61 16.22
N THR A 134 -24.91 -16.00 17.32
CA THR A 134 -25.52 -14.78 17.86
C THR A 134 -24.86 -13.51 17.34
N ALA A 135 -23.63 -13.63 16.83
CA ALA A 135 -22.86 -12.60 16.14
C ALA A 135 -21.99 -13.24 15.05
N PRO A 136 -21.55 -12.48 14.04
CA PRO A 136 -20.71 -13.02 12.97
C PRO A 136 -19.43 -13.70 13.49
N PRO A 137 -19.05 -14.88 12.96
CA PRO A 137 -17.94 -15.67 13.50
C PRO A 137 -16.59 -14.96 13.39
N TRP A 138 -16.41 -14.08 12.38
CA TRP A 138 -15.19 -13.29 12.19
C TRP A 138 -14.88 -12.36 13.36
N MET A 139 -15.81 -12.13 14.28
CA MET A 139 -15.54 -11.34 15.48
C MET A 139 -14.66 -12.10 16.49
N VAL A 140 -14.54 -13.43 16.41
CA VAL A 140 -13.66 -14.15 17.35
C VAL A 140 -12.19 -13.81 17.05
N ASN A 141 -11.51 -13.16 17.99
CA ASN A 141 -10.06 -12.94 17.95
C ASN A 141 -9.31 -13.52 19.17
N TRP A 142 -10.04 -14.06 20.16
CA TRP A 142 -9.46 -14.69 21.35
C TRP A 142 -10.11 -16.04 21.68
N ILE A 143 -9.30 -16.95 22.21
CA ILE A 143 -9.72 -18.21 22.83
C ILE A 143 -9.22 -18.26 24.27
N ILE A 144 -10.13 -18.49 25.24
CA ILE A 144 -9.80 -18.55 26.67
C ILE A 144 -10.31 -19.86 27.30
N LYS A 145 -9.49 -20.47 28.16
CA LYS A 145 -9.86 -21.52 29.14
C LYS A 145 -9.75 -20.93 30.54
N GLU A 146 -10.79 -20.98 31.36
CA GLU A 146 -10.79 -20.35 32.71
C GLU A 146 -11.50 -21.20 33.79
N LYS A 147 -11.07 -21.01 35.05
CA LYS A 147 -11.87 -21.19 36.28
C LYS A 147 -11.46 -20.08 37.27
N TYR A 148 -12.43 -19.33 37.79
CA TYR A 148 -12.18 -18.21 38.72
C TYR A 148 -11.68 -18.67 40.10
N PHE A 149 -10.56 -18.11 40.56
CA PHE A 149 -10.20 -18.07 41.99
C PHE A 149 -9.56 -16.73 42.37
N CYS A 150 -10.25 -15.98 43.25
CA CYS A 150 -9.62 -14.92 44.04
C CYS A 150 -8.98 -15.56 45.28
N ASP A 151 -7.79 -16.15 45.13
CA ASP A 151 -7.02 -16.56 46.30
C ASP A 151 -6.51 -15.31 47.00
N LYS A 152 -7.12 -14.99 48.14
CA LYS A 152 -6.66 -13.90 49.01
C LYS A 152 -5.49 -14.41 49.83
N GLU A 153 -4.28 -13.98 49.48
CA GLU A 153 -3.12 -14.15 50.34
C GLU A 153 -2.85 -12.84 51.09
N GLU A 154 -3.16 -12.82 52.38
CA GLU A 154 -2.86 -11.69 53.25
C GLU A 154 -1.47 -11.86 53.85
N LYS A 155 -0.63 -10.83 53.73
CA LYS A 155 0.69 -10.77 54.36
C LYS A 155 0.72 -9.68 55.42
N THR A 156 1.18 -10.02 56.61
CA THR A 156 1.40 -9.05 57.68
C THR A 156 2.67 -8.26 57.37
N LEU A 157 2.55 -6.93 57.30
CA LEU A 157 3.71 -6.05 57.12
C LEU A 157 4.43 -5.83 58.44
N ASN A 158 5.76 -5.90 58.41
CA ASN A 158 6.62 -5.56 59.53
C ASN A 158 7.66 -4.52 59.06
N PRO A 159 7.72 -3.32 59.66
CA PRO A 159 6.81 -2.79 60.67
C PRO A 159 5.37 -2.60 60.15
N PRO A 160 4.34 -2.61 61.01
CA PRO A 160 2.98 -2.33 60.59
C PRO A 160 2.84 -0.87 60.12
N LEU A 161 2.02 -0.65 59.10
CA LEU A 161 1.76 0.69 58.56
C LEU A 161 0.99 1.56 59.55
N VAL A 162 1.51 2.75 59.83
CA VAL A 162 0.81 3.77 60.63
C VAL A 162 0.12 4.78 59.71
N LYS A 163 -1.10 5.19 60.06
CA LYS A 163 -1.87 6.16 59.26
C LYS A 163 -1.06 7.45 59.04
N GLY A 164 -0.90 7.84 57.77
CA GLY A 164 -0.15 9.03 57.37
C GLY A 164 1.37 8.81 57.17
N GLN A 165 1.88 7.61 57.46
CA GLN A 165 3.26 7.23 57.19
C GLN A 165 3.49 7.04 55.69
N LYS A 166 4.60 7.58 55.18
CA LYS A 166 5.09 7.22 53.84
C LYS A 166 5.73 5.84 53.92
N PHE A 167 5.47 5.01 52.92
CA PHE A 167 6.09 3.70 52.80
C PHE A 167 6.56 3.47 51.37
N SER A 168 7.46 2.49 51.21
CA SER A 168 7.96 2.02 49.93
C SER A 168 7.70 0.53 49.82
N MET A 169 7.18 0.10 48.67
CA MET A 169 7.15 -1.30 48.26
C MET A 169 7.92 -1.43 46.96
N VAL A 170 8.71 -2.47 46.83
CA VAL A 170 9.47 -2.78 45.61
C VAL A 170 8.98 -4.12 45.08
N PHE A 171 8.60 -4.15 43.81
CA PHE A 171 8.28 -5.37 43.09
C PHE A 171 9.43 -5.64 42.12
N LEU A 172 10.28 -6.59 42.44
CA LEU A 172 11.38 -7.02 41.58
C LEU A 172 10.87 -8.14 40.68
N ILE A 173 10.97 -7.94 39.37
CA ILE A 173 10.56 -8.89 38.36
C ILE A 173 11.76 -9.75 38.01
N ASN A 174 11.69 -11.05 38.32
CA ASN A 174 12.73 -12.02 38.01
C ASN A 174 12.17 -13.12 37.10
N GLU A 175 13.04 -13.93 36.49
CA GLU A 175 12.60 -15.06 35.68
C GLU A 175 11.70 -16.00 36.52
N GLY A 176 10.43 -16.14 36.10
CA GLY A 176 9.43 -17.02 36.71
C GLY A 176 8.76 -16.54 38.01
N LYS A 177 9.11 -15.38 38.59
CA LYS A 177 8.49 -14.87 39.84
C LYS A 177 8.68 -13.37 40.07
N PHE A 178 7.76 -12.78 40.85
CA PHE A 178 7.95 -11.50 41.51
C PHE A 178 8.54 -11.71 42.90
N GLU A 179 9.50 -10.87 43.27
CA GLU A 179 9.95 -10.71 44.66
C GLU A 179 9.45 -9.37 45.16
N ILE A 180 8.69 -9.39 46.25
CA ILE A 180 8.01 -8.23 46.81
C ILE A 180 8.71 -7.85 48.11
N TYR A 181 9.19 -6.61 48.18
CA TYR A 181 9.92 -6.08 49.33
C TYR A 181 9.15 -4.92 49.97
N TYR A 182 9.22 -4.85 51.30
CA TYR A 182 8.70 -3.76 52.11
C TYR A 182 9.71 -3.43 53.21
N ALA A 183 10.04 -2.15 53.38
CA ALA A 183 11.07 -1.70 54.33
C ALA A 183 12.41 -2.47 54.20
N ASP A 184 12.81 -2.75 52.96
CA ASP A 184 14.01 -3.51 52.57
C ASP A 184 14.01 -5.00 52.98
N GLU A 185 12.88 -5.52 53.49
CA GLU A 185 12.68 -6.94 53.75
C GLU A 185 11.83 -7.59 52.65
N GLU A 186 12.23 -8.78 52.19
CA GLU A 186 11.43 -9.58 51.26
C GLU A 186 10.19 -10.12 52.00
N ILE A 187 9.02 -9.58 51.68
CA ILE A 187 7.75 -9.99 52.30
C ILE A 187 7.06 -11.11 51.54
N TYR A 188 7.32 -11.26 50.25
CA TYR A 188 6.73 -12.34 49.47
C TYR A 188 7.43 -12.67 48.15
N LYS A 189 7.30 -13.93 47.72
CA LYS A 189 7.63 -14.39 46.38
C LYS A 189 6.37 -14.90 45.70
N TYR A 190 5.98 -14.27 44.61
CA TYR A 190 4.80 -14.65 43.83
C TYR A 190 5.25 -15.24 42.50
N GLU A 191 5.00 -16.54 42.28
CA GLU A 191 5.32 -17.19 41.01
C GLU A 191 4.50 -16.56 39.87
N HIS A 192 5.12 -16.38 38.71
CA HIS A 192 4.42 -15.85 37.54
C HIS A 192 3.32 -16.80 37.11
N LYS A 193 2.07 -16.39 37.36
CA LYS A 193 0.90 -17.07 36.78
C LYS A 193 0.58 -16.58 35.37
N LEU A 194 1.15 -15.44 34.97
CA LEU A 194 1.02 -14.81 33.66
C LEU A 194 2.40 -14.40 33.12
N PRO A 195 2.61 -14.34 31.80
CA PRO A 195 3.85 -13.84 31.23
C PRO A 195 4.12 -12.39 31.63
N VAL A 196 5.36 -12.08 32.03
CA VAL A 196 5.75 -10.74 32.50
C VAL A 196 5.50 -9.64 31.48
N TRP A 197 5.74 -9.95 30.19
CA TRP A 197 5.54 -9.00 29.11
C TRP A 197 4.07 -8.59 28.92
N ALA A 198 3.12 -9.34 29.50
CA ALA A 198 1.70 -9.01 29.49
C ALA A 198 1.31 -7.98 30.58
N ILE A 199 2.23 -7.59 31.47
CA ILE A 199 1.98 -6.58 32.51
C ILE A 199 2.11 -5.19 31.89
N GLN A 200 0.97 -4.60 31.51
CA GLN A 200 0.94 -3.26 30.92
C GLN A 200 0.59 -2.14 31.92
N TYR A 201 -0.03 -2.48 33.04
CA TYR A 201 -0.52 -1.53 34.05
C TYR A 201 -0.24 -2.01 35.48
N ILE A 202 0.00 -1.08 36.39
CA ILE A 202 -0.02 -1.32 37.85
C ILE A 202 -1.21 -0.56 38.41
N VAL A 203 -2.17 -1.29 39.00
CA VAL A 203 -3.34 -0.70 39.65
C VAL A 203 -3.20 -0.84 41.15
N ALA A 204 -3.11 0.30 41.84
CA ALA A 204 -3.10 0.35 43.30
C ALA A 204 -4.52 0.68 43.80
N GLY A 205 -5.35 -0.34 44.00
CA GLY A 205 -6.74 -0.21 44.46
C GLY A 205 -6.88 -0.34 45.97
N CYS A 206 -7.91 0.27 46.56
CA CYS A 206 -8.28 0.08 47.96
C CYS A 206 -9.78 -0.15 48.09
N GLY A 207 -10.18 -1.14 48.89
CA GLY A 207 -11.59 -1.35 49.26
C GLY A 207 -12.15 -0.19 50.08
N HIS A 208 -11.39 0.32 51.05
CA HIS A 208 -11.71 1.53 51.82
C HIS A 208 -10.43 2.14 52.43
N ALA A 209 -10.01 3.31 51.93
CA ALA A 209 -8.94 4.22 52.41
C ALA A 209 -7.47 4.07 51.92
N CYS A 210 -7.07 5.11 51.16
CA CYS A 210 -5.75 5.77 51.09
C CYS A 210 -4.56 5.07 50.40
N ILE A 211 -4.33 5.43 49.14
CA ILE A 211 -2.99 5.55 48.54
C ILE A 211 -2.86 6.98 48.00
N LYS A 212 -1.90 7.76 48.53
CA LYS A 212 -1.45 9.02 47.90
C LYS A 212 -0.26 8.69 46.99
N ALA A 213 -0.54 8.27 45.77
CA ALA A 213 0.42 8.34 44.67
C ALA A 213 0.15 9.64 43.89
N GLU A 214 1.19 10.29 43.35
CA GLU A 214 1.07 11.58 42.63
C GLU A 214 0.29 11.52 41.30
N ALA A 215 -0.43 10.43 41.00
CA ALA A 215 -1.40 10.35 39.93
C ALA A 215 -2.57 9.47 40.39
N TYR A 216 -3.69 10.10 40.76
CA TYR A 216 -4.91 9.39 41.13
C TYR A 216 -5.65 8.98 39.84
N ARG A 217 -5.91 7.69 39.61
CA ARG A 217 -6.92 7.20 38.65
C ARG A 217 -8.18 6.83 39.44
N ALA A 218 -9.34 7.34 39.03
CA ALA A 218 -10.63 6.82 39.46
C ALA A 218 -11.39 6.33 38.23
N GLU A 219 -11.65 5.02 38.16
CA GLU A 219 -12.64 4.47 37.23
C GLU A 219 -14.03 4.73 37.82
N ALA A 220 -14.71 5.77 37.37
CA ALA A 220 -16.04 6.11 37.87
C ALA A 220 -17.12 5.61 36.90
N LYS A 221 -18.00 4.73 37.38
CA LYS A 221 -19.24 4.31 36.70
C LYS A 221 -20.29 5.43 36.54
N TRP A 222 -20.00 6.67 37.00
CA TRP A 222 -20.90 7.83 36.99
C TRP A 222 -20.12 9.15 36.83
N PRO A 223 -20.66 10.18 36.14
CA PRO A 223 -19.94 11.35 35.63
C PRO A 223 -19.72 12.43 36.72
N HIS A 224 -19.07 12.07 37.81
CA HIS A 224 -18.74 13.02 38.86
C HIS A 224 -17.28 13.43 38.74
N THR A 225 -17.08 14.71 38.44
CA THR A 225 -15.79 15.41 38.35
C THR A 225 -14.87 15.05 39.51
N MET A 226 -13.66 14.58 39.21
CA MET A 226 -12.62 14.45 40.22
C MET A 226 -12.18 15.84 40.70
N ASP A 227 -12.30 16.12 41.99
CA ASP A 227 -11.81 17.37 42.61
C ASP A 227 -10.35 17.20 43.03
N CYS A 228 -9.43 17.82 42.29
CA CYS A 228 -8.00 17.71 42.56
C CYS A 228 -7.64 18.38 43.91
N PRO A 229 -6.73 17.80 44.73
CA PRO A 229 -6.37 18.32 46.05
C PRO A 229 -5.93 19.79 46.04
N GLN A 230 -6.12 20.48 47.18
CA GLN A 230 -5.61 21.85 47.35
C GLN A 230 -4.10 21.90 47.10
N GLY A 231 -3.68 22.76 46.16
CA GLY A 231 -2.29 22.91 45.70
C GLY A 231 -2.07 22.41 44.27
N VAL A 232 -2.87 21.45 43.80
CA VAL A 232 -2.83 20.98 42.40
C VAL A 232 -3.61 21.96 41.52
N THR A 233 -3.01 22.40 40.41
CA THR A 233 -3.64 23.36 39.46
C THR A 233 -4.00 22.73 38.13
N LYS A 234 -3.66 21.46 37.92
CA LYS A 234 -3.92 20.73 36.67
C LYS A 234 -4.60 19.41 36.95
N CYS A 235 -5.52 19.02 36.09
CA CYS A 235 -6.16 17.72 36.09
C CYS A 235 -6.20 17.22 34.64
N TYR A 236 -6.29 15.91 34.44
CA TYR A 236 -6.39 15.29 33.12
C TYR A 236 -7.58 14.36 33.01
N VAL A 237 -8.01 14.15 31.78
CA VAL A 237 -8.95 13.10 31.37
C VAL A 237 -8.32 12.35 30.20
N SER A 238 -8.32 11.03 30.27
CA SER A 238 -7.92 10.13 29.19
C SER A 238 -9.05 9.16 28.90
N GLY A 239 -9.11 8.63 27.70
CA GLY A 239 -10.14 7.66 27.34
C GLY A 239 -9.64 6.77 26.22
N ASP A 240 -10.14 5.53 26.22
CA ASP A 240 -9.92 4.62 25.10
C ASP A 240 -10.81 5.08 23.96
N VAL A 241 -10.15 5.52 22.89
CA VAL A 241 -10.79 5.90 21.64
C VAL A 241 -10.55 4.72 20.70
N LYS A 242 -11.62 4.03 20.29
CA LYS A 242 -11.51 2.92 19.34
C LYS A 242 -10.73 3.36 18.10
N LYS A 243 -9.71 2.60 17.69
CA LYS A 243 -9.03 2.78 16.40
C LYS A 243 -10.12 2.65 15.31
N GLY A 244 -10.32 3.74 14.56
CA GLY A 244 -11.54 3.93 13.77
C GLY A 244 -11.70 2.95 12.61
N ASP A 245 -12.84 2.26 12.59
CA ASP A 245 -13.44 1.62 11.41
C ASP A 245 -14.30 2.60 10.58
N GLY A 246 -14.31 3.88 10.94
CA GLY A 246 -15.04 4.93 10.24
C GLY A 246 -16.44 5.23 10.80
N THR A 247 -16.87 4.64 11.92
CA THR A 247 -18.21 4.91 12.50
C THR A 247 -18.18 5.83 13.72
N LEU A 248 -19.06 6.86 13.72
CA LEU A 248 -19.22 7.90 14.76
C LEU A 248 -19.54 7.35 16.17
N GLU A 249 -19.85 6.07 16.32
CA GLU A 249 -20.29 5.47 17.59
C GLU A 249 -19.14 5.15 18.57
N GLY A 250 -17.89 5.07 18.11
CA GLY A 250 -16.72 4.73 18.94
C GLY A 250 -16.29 5.77 19.99
N THR A 251 -16.88 6.97 20.01
CA THR A 251 -16.51 8.06 20.95
C THR A 251 -17.37 8.14 22.21
N ARG A 252 -18.33 7.22 22.40
CA ARG A 252 -19.21 7.20 23.57
C ARG A 252 -18.87 6.09 24.58
N SER A 253 -17.61 5.64 24.67
CA SER A 253 -17.23 4.75 25.76
C SER A 253 -17.34 5.51 27.09
N ARG A 254 -18.18 5.02 28.01
CA ARG A 254 -18.46 5.60 29.33
C ARG A 254 -17.28 5.45 30.31
N GLN A 255 -16.05 5.29 29.81
CA GLN A 255 -14.88 4.89 30.59
C GLN A 255 -13.72 5.85 30.33
N SER A 256 -13.91 7.13 30.69
CA SER A 256 -12.79 8.06 30.76
C SER A 256 -12.06 7.86 32.11
N SER A 257 -10.74 7.69 32.04
CA SER A 257 -9.87 7.73 33.21
C SER A 257 -9.57 9.20 33.54
N GLN A 258 -9.93 9.63 34.75
CA GLN A 258 -9.67 10.99 35.23
C GLN A 258 -8.52 10.97 36.25
N GLY A 259 -7.72 12.04 36.29
CA GLY A 259 -6.67 12.18 37.29
C GLY A 259 -6.21 13.60 37.55
N CYS A 260 -5.34 13.73 38.55
CA CYS A 260 -4.68 14.98 38.95
C CYS A 260 -3.32 15.08 38.26
N GLY A 261 -2.94 16.26 37.77
CA GLY A 261 -1.65 16.49 37.10
C GLY A 261 -1.73 16.59 35.57
N GLU A 262 -0.60 16.39 34.91
CA GLU A 262 -0.49 16.29 33.46
C GLU A 262 -0.83 14.88 32.96
N CYS A 263 -1.04 14.75 31.65
CA CYS A 263 -1.27 13.45 31.02
C CYS A 263 -0.09 12.49 31.24
N PRO A 264 -0.34 11.27 31.74
CA PRO A 264 0.73 10.36 32.17
C PRO A 264 1.42 9.63 31.01
N VAL A 265 0.78 9.46 29.85
CA VAL A 265 1.35 8.75 28.68
C VAL A 265 0.84 9.36 27.37
N PRO A 266 1.69 9.57 26.35
CA PRO A 266 1.29 10.13 25.05
C PRO A 266 0.59 9.13 24.11
N SER A 267 0.64 7.83 24.40
CA SER A 267 0.04 6.78 23.55
C SER A 267 -1.46 6.58 23.73
N ILE A 268 -2.03 7.13 24.79
CA ILE A 268 -3.47 7.11 25.04
C ILE A 268 -3.99 8.54 24.86
N PRO A 269 -5.08 8.74 24.10
CA PRO A 269 -5.76 10.02 24.01
C PRO A 269 -6.00 10.59 25.41
N CYS A 270 -5.36 11.73 25.65
CA CYS A 270 -5.41 12.39 26.95
C CYS A 270 -5.41 13.91 26.77
N ARG A 271 -6.10 14.60 27.67
CA ARG A 271 -6.19 16.05 27.70
C ARG A 271 -6.06 16.57 29.11
N SER A 272 -5.09 17.45 29.34
CA SER A 272 -4.93 18.17 30.60
C SER A 272 -5.59 19.55 30.53
N CYS A 273 -5.95 20.08 31.69
CA CYS A 273 -6.62 21.36 31.82
C CYS A 273 -6.22 22.07 33.12
N SER A 274 -6.23 23.41 33.10
CA SER A 274 -5.61 24.24 34.16
C SER A 274 -6.55 24.63 35.30
N THR A 275 -7.60 23.83 35.54
CA THR A 275 -8.49 24.02 36.70
C THR A 275 -8.62 22.73 37.48
N ARG A 276 -9.06 22.82 38.73
CA ARG A 276 -9.20 21.64 39.61
C ARG A 276 -10.38 20.73 39.26
N LYS A 277 -11.23 21.10 38.28
CA LYS A 277 -12.53 20.45 37.96
C LYS A 277 -12.88 20.45 36.47
N CYS A 278 -11.91 20.26 35.58
CA CYS A 278 -12.12 20.37 34.13
C CYS A 278 -11.97 19.06 33.35
N ASN A 279 -11.72 17.94 34.03
CA ASN A 279 -11.56 16.61 33.46
C ASN A 279 -12.90 15.88 33.24
N HIS A 280 -13.98 16.60 32.95
CA HIS A 280 -15.29 16.02 32.67
C HIS A 280 -15.30 15.33 31.28
N ASP A 281 -16.12 14.29 31.08
CA ASP A 281 -16.24 13.59 29.79
C ASP A 281 -16.52 14.55 28.63
N SER A 282 -17.37 15.57 28.87
CA SER A 282 -17.68 16.62 27.90
C SER A 282 -16.44 17.40 27.44
N PHE A 283 -15.41 17.55 28.30
CA PHE A 283 -14.15 18.18 27.96
C PHE A 283 -13.28 17.26 27.10
N PHE A 284 -13.34 15.94 27.33
CA PHE A 284 -12.64 14.96 26.50
C PHE A 284 -13.24 14.90 25.09
N ILE A 285 -14.57 14.80 24.95
CA ILE A 285 -15.28 14.68 23.66
C ILE A 285 -15.44 16.02 22.90
N ALA A 286 -15.08 17.15 23.52
CA ALA A 286 -15.18 18.46 22.89
C ALA A 286 -14.14 18.68 21.77
N VAL A 287 -13.16 17.78 21.64
CA VAL A 287 -12.07 17.85 20.67
C VAL A 287 -11.97 16.55 19.88
N ASN A 288 -11.38 16.64 18.69
CA ASN A 288 -10.93 15.45 17.99
C ASN A 288 -9.52 15.05 18.45
N TYR A 289 -9.18 13.76 18.35
CA TYR A 289 -7.83 13.26 18.63
C TYR A 289 -7.25 12.67 17.37
N CYS A 290 -6.02 13.02 17.03
CA CYS A 290 -5.34 12.51 15.85
C CYS A 290 -3.99 11.91 16.24
N TRP A 291 -3.52 10.94 15.46
CA TRP A 291 -2.15 10.48 15.60
C TRP A 291 -1.19 11.60 15.20
N GLU A 292 -0.25 11.96 16.07
CA GLU A 292 0.90 12.82 15.75
C GLU A 292 2.03 11.98 15.15
N ASN A 293 2.15 10.71 15.58
CA ASN A 293 2.95 9.65 14.98
C ASN A 293 2.31 8.29 15.35
N GLU A 294 2.90 7.15 14.97
CA GLU A 294 2.31 5.81 15.18
C GLU A 294 2.09 5.45 16.66
N GLU A 295 2.77 6.14 17.59
CA GLU A 295 2.74 5.84 19.02
C GLU A 295 2.07 6.95 19.85
N VAL A 296 1.85 8.14 19.29
CA VAL A 296 1.43 9.33 20.05
C VAL A 296 0.14 9.92 19.48
N ALA A 297 -0.89 10.01 20.33
CA ALA A 297 -2.15 10.66 20.00
C ALA A 297 -2.26 12.02 20.69
N LYS A 298 -2.78 13.02 19.98
CA LYS A 298 -2.89 14.39 20.48
C LYS A 298 -4.28 14.97 20.25
N ALA A 299 -4.74 15.74 21.24
CA ALA A 299 -5.96 16.53 21.14
C ALA A 299 -5.78 17.71 20.16
N CYS A 300 -6.69 17.84 19.20
CA CYS A 300 -6.75 18.98 18.30
C CYS A 300 -7.49 20.16 18.95
N LYS A 301 -7.23 21.38 18.49
CA LYS A 301 -8.01 22.55 18.89
C LYS A 301 -9.38 22.52 18.19
N GLY A 302 -10.37 22.03 18.93
CA GLY A 302 -11.75 21.91 18.44
C GLY A 302 -11.97 20.65 17.63
N LYS A 303 -12.94 20.68 16.70
CA LYS A 303 -13.31 19.53 15.85
C LYS A 303 -12.54 19.55 14.53
N SER A 304 -11.22 19.66 14.61
CA SER A 304 -10.33 19.63 13.46
C SER A 304 -10.26 18.22 12.84
N GLU A 305 -10.05 18.15 11.53
CA GLU A 305 -9.79 16.88 10.84
C GLU A 305 -8.40 16.35 11.17
N CYS A 306 -8.23 15.04 11.15
CA CYS A 306 -6.92 14.40 11.16
C CYS A 306 -6.37 14.32 9.73
N TYR A 307 -5.05 14.32 9.59
CA TYR A 307 -4.40 14.10 8.30
C TYR A 307 -3.26 13.09 8.40
N TYR A 308 -3.05 12.39 7.29
CA TYR A 308 -1.85 11.61 7.00
C TYR A 308 -1.30 12.10 5.66
N ALA A 309 -0.04 12.51 5.62
CA ALA A 309 0.62 13.04 4.43
C ALA A 309 1.94 12.31 4.16
N VAL A 310 2.18 12.03 2.87
CA VAL A 310 3.46 11.58 2.35
C VAL A 310 4.03 12.67 1.45
N ILE A 311 5.22 13.16 1.80
CA ILE A 311 5.92 14.27 1.15
C ILE A 311 7.18 13.69 0.49
N ASP A 312 7.41 14.05 -0.77
CA ASP A 312 8.55 13.58 -1.57
C ASP A 312 8.74 12.06 -1.51
N ASP A 313 7.62 11.34 -1.53
CA ASP A 313 7.47 9.88 -1.53
C ASP A 313 7.96 9.14 -0.27
N ASN A 314 8.67 9.80 0.66
CA ASN A 314 9.35 9.11 1.77
C ASN A 314 9.15 9.77 3.15
N ILE A 315 8.77 11.04 3.20
CA ILE A 315 8.60 11.76 4.46
C ILE A 315 7.13 11.64 4.88
N VAL A 316 6.88 11.09 6.07
CA VAL A 316 5.53 10.97 6.63
C VAL A 316 5.30 12.05 7.65
N GLU A 317 4.22 12.80 7.48
CA GLU A 317 3.69 13.73 8.48
C GLU A 317 2.23 13.40 8.76
N GLN A 318 1.83 13.43 10.02
CA GLN A 318 0.44 13.18 10.42
C GLN A 318 0.08 13.97 11.68
N GLY A 319 -1.20 14.29 11.84
CA GLY A 319 -1.65 15.08 12.99
C GLY A 319 -3.00 15.75 12.80
N CYS A 320 -3.19 16.86 13.50
CA CYS A 320 -4.35 17.73 13.38
C CYS A 320 -4.20 18.67 12.17
N ASN A 321 -5.23 18.78 11.35
CA ASN A 321 -5.30 19.66 10.18
C ASN A 321 -5.53 21.13 10.56
N GLU A 322 -4.60 21.72 11.31
CA GLU A 322 -4.65 23.11 11.76
C GLU A 322 -3.58 23.96 11.09
N GLY A 323 -3.95 24.62 9.99
CA GLY A 323 -3.10 25.63 9.35
C GLY A 323 -1.84 25.07 8.68
N ILE A 324 -1.87 23.81 8.27
CA ILE A 324 -0.73 23.18 7.61
C ILE A 324 -0.57 23.78 6.22
N ASN A 325 0.65 24.24 5.94
CA ASN A 325 1.03 24.73 4.64
C ASN A 325 2.32 24.03 4.22
N TRP A 326 2.24 23.21 3.18
CA TRP A 326 3.40 22.57 2.56
C TRP A 326 3.83 23.41 1.36
N ASN A 327 5.12 23.66 1.24
CA ASN A 327 5.71 24.37 0.10
C ASN A 327 6.10 23.40 -1.03
N GLU A 328 6.16 22.11 -0.69
CA GLU A 328 6.53 21.01 -1.57
C GLU A 328 5.42 20.75 -2.59
N THR A 329 5.82 20.41 -3.81
CA THR A 329 4.89 20.14 -4.90
C THR A 329 4.44 18.68 -4.95
N ASN A 330 5.20 17.75 -4.36
CA ASN A 330 4.87 16.33 -4.30
C ASN A 330 4.41 15.94 -2.89
N VAL A 331 3.15 16.24 -2.60
CA VAL A 331 2.50 15.89 -1.33
C VAL A 331 1.26 15.08 -1.63
N GLN A 332 1.11 13.90 -1.03
CA GLN A 332 -0.14 13.14 -1.02
C GLN A 332 -0.74 13.17 0.37
N ILE A 333 -1.97 13.68 0.49
CA ILE A 333 -2.64 13.87 1.76
C ILE A 333 -4.00 13.20 1.80
N ILE A 334 -4.31 12.64 2.96
CA ILE A 334 -5.63 12.15 3.30
C ILE A 334 -6.08 12.84 4.55
N LYS A 335 -7.32 13.30 4.52
CA LYS A 335 -7.99 13.89 5.66
C LYS A 335 -9.14 12.99 6.08
N CYS A 336 -9.37 12.91 7.38
CA CYS A 336 -10.46 12.16 7.95
C CYS A 336 -10.95 12.85 9.22
N SER A 337 -12.26 12.84 9.45
CA SER A 337 -12.89 13.60 10.54
C SER A 337 -13.11 12.77 11.80
N MET A 338 -12.89 11.46 11.73
CA MET A 338 -12.97 10.55 12.86
C MET A 338 -11.75 10.70 13.77
N PRO A 339 -11.84 10.36 15.07
CA PRO A 339 -10.64 10.31 15.89
C PRO A 339 -9.70 9.20 15.41
N ILE A 340 -8.39 9.47 15.46
CA ILE A 340 -7.35 8.43 15.37
C ILE A 340 -7.39 7.70 14.01
N CYS A 341 -7.97 8.34 13.00
CA CYS A 341 -8.22 7.75 11.69
C CYS A 341 -7.06 7.93 10.71
N ASN A 342 -6.13 8.84 11.00
CA ASN A 342 -5.01 9.16 10.12
C ASN A 342 -3.89 8.13 10.24
N THR A 343 -4.13 6.94 9.72
CA THR A 343 -3.20 5.80 9.79
C THR A 343 -2.55 5.54 8.44
N LYS A 344 -1.40 4.85 8.48
CA LYS A 344 -0.75 4.32 7.28
C LYS A 344 -1.67 3.40 6.48
N ASP A 345 -2.44 2.55 7.15
CA ASP A 345 -3.39 1.64 6.50
C ASP A 345 -4.47 2.39 5.72
N LEU A 346 -4.99 3.50 6.25
CA LEU A 346 -5.92 4.35 5.51
C LEU A 346 -5.24 4.92 4.27
N TYR A 347 -3.96 5.29 4.37
CA TYR A 347 -3.19 5.82 3.25
C TYR A 347 -2.89 4.82 2.14
N ASP A 348 -2.52 3.60 2.52
CA ASP A 348 -2.19 2.55 1.57
C ASP A 348 -3.43 2.07 0.81
N ASN A 349 -4.58 2.05 1.47
CA ASN A 349 -5.86 1.65 0.87
C ASN A 349 -6.58 2.78 0.13
N THR A 350 -6.07 4.02 0.18
CA THR A 350 -6.70 5.16 -0.51
C THR A 350 -6.20 5.29 -1.95
N LEU A 351 -7.14 5.50 -2.86
CA LEU A 351 -6.84 5.75 -4.27
C LEU A 351 -6.29 7.16 -4.51
N PHE A 352 -5.10 7.23 -5.09
CA PHE A 352 -4.53 8.44 -5.67
C PHE A 352 -4.31 8.22 -7.16
N CYS A 353 -4.56 9.25 -7.97
CA CYS A 353 -4.36 9.21 -9.42
C CYS A 353 -3.14 10.04 -9.83
N LEU A 354 -2.61 9.79 -11.01
CA LEU A 354 -1.80 10.75 -11.72
C LEU A 354 -2.71 11.87 -12.24
N ASN A 355 -2.25 13.12 -12.15
CA ASN A 355 -2.93 14.31 -12.62
C ASN A 355 -2.08 15.00 -13.69
N LYS A 356 -2.69 15.26 -14.82
CA LYS A 356 -2.16 16.11 -15.89
C LYS A 356 -3.34 16.75 -16.60
N GLY A 357 -3.48 18.06 -16.49
CA GLY A 357 -4.44 18.80 -17.31
C GLY A 357 -4.07 18.68 -18.79
N LYS A 358 -5.05 18.80 -19.68
CA LYS A 358 -4.84 18.66 -21.13
C LYS A 358 -3.68 19.53 -21.66
N ASP A 359 -3.53 20.74 -21.12
CA ASP A 359 -2.50 21.70 -21.53
C ASP A 359 -1.25 21.71 -20.64
N ASP A 360 -1.21 20.86 -19.60
CA ASP A 360 -0.07 20.77 -18.71
C ASP A 360 1.10 20.05 -19.39
N LEU A 361 2.32 20.52 -19.12
CA LEU A 361 3.53 19.92 -19.70
C LEU A 361 3.87 18.58 -19.05
N GLU A 362 3.64 18.45 -17.75
CA GLU A 362 4.14 17.35 -16.93
C GLU A 362 3.03 16.68 -16.13
N THR A 363 3.15 15.36 -15.98
CA THR A 363 2.31 14.57 -15.08
C THR A 363 2.77 14.74 -13.64
N LYS A 364 1.81 14.91 -12.72
CA LYS A 364 2.07 15.02 -11.27
C LYS A 364 1.25 13.98 -10.52
N LYS A 365 1.67 13.59 -9.32
CA LYS A 365 0.83 12.80 -8.42
C LYS A 365 -0.27 13.71 -7.86
N ALA A 366 -1.51 13.24 -7.83
CA ALA A 366 -2.61 13.98 -7.23
C ALA A 366 -2.31 14.25 -5.75
N ARG A 367 -2.60 15.47 -5.29
CA ARG A 367 -2.38 15.86 -3.91
C ARG A 367 -3.38 15.20 -2.96
N ASP A 368 -4.66 15.30 -3.29
CA ASP A 368 -5.74 14.73 -2.51
C ASP A 368 -6.16 13.37 -3.06
N LYS A 369 -6.86 12.60 -2.23
CA LYS A 369 -7.48 11.33 -2.63
C LYS A 369 -8.48 11.50 -3.77
N CYS A 370 -8.64 10.46 -4.58
CA CYS A 370 -9.66 10.41 -5.62
C CYS A 370 -11.03 10.02 -5.03
N TYR A 371 -11.95 10.98 -4.95
CA TYR A 371 -13.29 10.78 -4.40
C TYR A 371 -14.20 9.94 -5.30
N ASP A 372 -13.96 9.90 -6.60
CA ASP A 372 -14.73 9.09 -7.55
C ASP A 372 -14.32 7.60 -7.54
N GLU A 373 -13.30 7.24 -6.75
CA GLU A 373 -12.76 5.88 -6.61
C GLU A 373 -12.32 5.23 -7.94
N ILE A 374 -12.02 6.06 -8.94
CA ILE A 374 -11.56 5.62 -10.26
C ILE A 374 -10.66 6.68 -10.87
N CYS A 375 -9.55 6.25 -11.45
CA CYS A 375 -8.64 7.11 -12.21
C CYS A 375 -8.87 6.92 -13.70
N PHE A 376 -8.60 7.96 -14.48
CA PHE A 376 -8.60 7.89 -15.95
C PHE A 376 -7.28 8.40 -16.55
N VAL A 377 -6.96 7.88 -17.72
CA VAL A 377 -5.94 8.41 -18.63
C VAL A 377 -6.53 8.48 -20.01
N HIS A 378 -6.44 9.63 -20.64
CA HIS A 378 -7.09 9.94 -21.91
C HIS A 378 -6.11 10.63 -22.85
N ARG A 379 -5.99 10.12 -24.08
CA ARG A 379 -5.33 10.83 -25.17
C ARG A 379 -6.38 11.38 -26.14
N HIS A 380 -6.42 12.69 -26.26
CA HIS A 380 -7.38 13.39 -27.10
C HIS A 380 -7.09 13.15 -28.59
N TRP A 381 -8.06 12.63 -29.33
CA TRP A 381 -7.88 12.31 -30.76
C TRP A 381 -7.52 13.54 -31.61
N ASP A 382 -8.11 14.69 -31.30
CA ASP A 382 -8.00 15.92 -32.10
C ASP A 382 -6.56 16.49 -32.13
N ASP A 383 -5.89 16.53 -30.99
CA ASP A 383 -4.57 17.18 -30.83
C ASP A 383 -3.49 16.23 -30.29
N GLY A 384 -3.85 15.02 -29.86
CA GLY A 384 -2.93 14.03 -29.30
C GLY A 384 -2.47 14.34 -27.87
N LYS A 385 -3.05 15.36 -27.22
CA LYS A 385 -2.67 15.74 -25.84
C LYS A 385 -3.12 14.68 -24.84
N LEU A 386 -2.32 14.52 -23.79
CA LEU A 386 -2.59 13.58 -22.69
C LEU A 386 -3.28 14.31 -21.56
N GLU A 387 -4.34 13.72 -21.03
CA GLU A 387 -5.04 14.15 -19.84
C GLU A 387 -5.14 12.98 -18.85
N GLN A 388 -4.89 13.24 -17.58
CA GLN A 388 -4.93 12.24 -16.51
C GLN A 388 -5.63 12.84 -15.30
N GLY A 389 -6.45 12.05 -14.61
CA GLY A 389 -7.05 12.51 -13.37
C GLY A 389 -7.91 11.48 -12.64
N CYS A 390 -8.59 11.99 -11.62
CA CYS A 390 -9.67 11.28 -10.92
C CYS A 390 -10.98 11.45 -11.70
N GLY A 391 -11.75 10.37 -11.81
CA GLY A 391 -13.02 10.34 -12.52
C GLY A 391 -13.03 9.32 -13.66
N LYS A 392 -14.14 9.35 -14.41
CA LYS A 392 -14.40 8.42 -15.52
C LYS A 392 -13.98 9.03 -16.85
N CYS A 393 -13.79 8.17 -17.85
CA CYS A 393 -13.65 8.59 -19.23
C CYS A 393 -14.89 9.35 -19.72
N PRO A 394 -14.73 10.37 -20.58
CA PRO A 394 -15.86 11.04 -21.22
C PRO A 394 -16.70 10.08 -22.07
N GLU A 395 -17.99 10.37 -22.20
CA GLU A 395 -18.88 9.62 -23.09
C GLU A 395 -18.47 9.81 -24.56
N ASN A 396 -18.65 8.78 -25.38
CA ASN A 396 -18.33 8.75 -26.82
C ASN A 396 -16.84 8.84 -27.18
N VAL A 397 -15.93 8.54 -26.25
CA VAL A 397 -14.50 8.36 -26.54
C VAL A 397 -14.23 6.90 -26.89
N HIS A 398 -13.33 6.67 -27.85
CA HIS A 398 -12.91 5.32 -28.21
C HIS A 398 -12.23 4.63 -27.02
N GLU A 399 -12.57 3.36 -26.76
CA GLU A 399 -12.12 2.62 -25.56
C GLU A 399 -10.59 2.51 -25.41
N THR A 400 -9.85 2.68 -26.51
CA THR A 400 -8.39 2.63 -26.51
C THR A 400 -7.72 3.98 -26.26
N ASP A 401 -8.50 5.05 -26.37
CA ASP A 401 -8.03 6.43 -26.25
C ASP A 401 -8.21 6.92 -24.82
N CYS A 402 -9.19 6.35 -24.09
CA CYS A 402 -9.34 6.57 -22.66
C CYS A 402 -9.52 5.26 -21.89
N ILE A 403 -8.67 5.06 -20.88
CA ILE A 403 -8.69 3.89 -19.99
C ILE A 403 -8.97 4.35 -18.56
N THR A 404 -9.74 3.54 -17.82
CA THR A 404 -9.97 3.72 -16.39
C THR A 404 -9.38 2.59 -15.56
N CYS A 405 -9.06 2.88 -14.30
CA CYS A 405 -8.46 1.90 -13.38
C CYS A 405 -8.69 2.29 -11.90
N LYS A 406 -8.49 1.35 -10.98
CA LYS A 406 -8.87 1.48 -9.55
C LYS A 406 -7.72 1.24 -8.56
N THR A 407 -6.48 1.24 -9.03
CA THR A 407 -5.30 1.07 -8.16
C THR A 407 -4.49 2.36 -8.11
N LYS A 408 -3.69 2.53 -7.05
CA LYS A 408 -2.91 3.76 -6.84
C LYS A 408 -1.99 4.05 -8.03
N PHE A 409 -2.08 5.27 -8.57
CA PHE A 409 -1.31 5.77 -9.72
C PHE A 409 -1.40 4.90 -10.98
N CYS A 410 -2.50 4.19 -11.18
CA CYS A 410 -2.64 3.21 -12.27
C CYS A 410 -2.80 3.80 -13.68
N ASN A 411 -3.15 5.08 -13.76
CA ASN A 411 -3.54 5.77 -14.99
C ASN A 411 -2.32 6.30 -15.75
N GLU A 412 -1.34 5.44 -16.02
CA GLU A 412 -0.13 5.77 -16.76
C GLU A 412 -0.41 6.02 -18.25
N GLU A 413 0.39 6.89 -18.88
CA GLU A 413 0.32 7.17 -20.32
C GLU A 413 0.46 5.91 -21.18
N SER A 414 1.23 4.92 -20.71
CA SER A 414 1.48 3.64 -21.37
C SER A 414 0.21 2.82 -21.64
N LYS A 415 -0.90 3.10 -20.94
CA LYS A 415 -2.16 2.37 -21.04
C LYS A 415 -3.00 2.76 -22.25
N VAL A 416 -2.86 3.99 -22.74
CA VAL A 416 -3.62 4.47 -23.90
C VAL A 416 -2.81 4.28 -25.19
N LYS A 417 -3.52 4.18 -26.31
CA LYS A 417 -2.87 4.12 -27.61
C LYS A 417 -2.14 5.44 -27.91
N LYS A 418 -1.09 5.31 -28.71
CA LYS A 418 -0.36 6.44 -29.29
C LYS A 418 -0.95 6.75 -30.66
N PHE A 419 -0.91 8.01 -31.05
CA PHE A 419 -1.35 8.44 -32.37
C PHE A 419 -0.16 8.77 -33.27
N CYS A 420 -0.29 8.41 -34.54
CA CYS A 420 0.65 8.78 -35.60
C CYS A 420 -0.13 9.48 -36.72
N TRP A 421 0.53 10.34 -37.48
CA TRP A 421 -0.02 10.83 -38.75
C TRP A 421 -0.10 9.67 -39.75
N ASP A 422 -1.17 9.63 -40.53
CA ASP A 422 -1.40 8.59 -41.55
C ASP A 422 -2.11 9.16 -42.78
N ASP A 423 -1.39 9.31 -43.89
CA ASP A 423 -1.93 9.91 -45.09
C ASP A 423 -2.98 9.03 -45.81
N ASN A 424 -3.02 7.74 -45.51
CA ASN A 424 -3.93 6.77 -46.13
C ASN A 424 -5.25 6.61 -45.36
N SER A 425 -5.31 7.17 -44.14
CA SER A 425 -6.53 7.22 -43.33
C SER A 425 -7.41 8.43 -43.69
N SER A 426 -8.73 8.32 -43.47
CA SER A 426 -9.69 9.42 -43.66
C SER A 426 -9.37 10.63 -42.76
N ASP A 427 -8.96 10.35 -41.52
CA ASP A 427 -8.78 11.34 -40.46
C ASP A 427 -7.34 11.86 -40.40
N LYS A 428 -6.51 11.43 -41.35
CA LYS A 428 -5.07 11.71 -41.42
C LYS A 428 -4.28 11.25 -40.19
N LYS A 429 -4.83 10.33 -39.40
CA LYS A 429 -4.20 9.75 -38.20
C LYS A 429 -4.57 8.28 -38.04
N CYS A 430 -3.69 7.54 -37.36
CA CYS A 430 -3.90 6.15 -36.98
C CYS A 430 -3.55 5.92 -35.50
N ARG A 431 -4.11 4.84 -34.93
CA ARG A 431 -3.83 4.39 -33.55
C ARG A 431 -2.81 3.25 -33.58
N THR A 432 -1.85 3.30 -32.67
CA THR A 432 -0.87 2.22 -32.48
C THR A 432 -0.54 2.02 -31.00
N SER A 433 0.09 0.92 -30.64
CA SER A 433 0.44 0.67 -29.23
C SER A 433 1.44 1.69 -28.72
N PHE A 434 1.49 1.89 -27.41
CA PHE A 434 2.37 2.91 -26.81
C PHE A 434 3.85 2.71 -27.23
N ASP A 435 4.33 1.47 -27.25
CA ASP A 435 5.72 1.12 -27.60
C ASP A 435 5.98 0.89 -29.10
N ASP A 436 4.93 0.88 -29.93
CA ASP A 436 5.05 0.69 -31.38
C ASP A 436 5.67 1.91 -32.05
N TYR A 437 5.91 1.86 -33.36
CA TYR A 437 6.51 2.97 -34.09
C TYR A 437 5.45 3.78 -34.85
N CYS A 438 5.70 5.07 -34.99
CA CYS A 438 5.16 5.87 -36.08
C CYS A 438 6.23 5.95 -37.17
N PHE A 439 5.83 5.89 -38.44
CA PHE A 439 6.77 5.99 -39.53
C PHE A 439 6.43 7.13 -40.47
N ALA A 440 7.46 7.65 -41.13
CA ALA A 440 7.31 8.52 -42.27
C ALA A 440 8.34 8.12 -43.34
N GLU A 441 7.82 7.90 -44.54
CA GLU A 441 8.52 7.31 -45.66
C GLU A 441 8.47 8.26 -46.85
N ARG A 442 9.59 8.40 -47.55
CA ARG A 442 9.61 9.22 -48.76
C ARG A 442 9.07 8.45 -49.94
N LYS A 443 8.21 9.12 -50.69
CA LYS A 443 7.71 8.66 -51.98
C LYS A 443 8.16 9.63 -53.07
N GLN A 444 8.91 9.10 -54.03
CA GLN A 444 9.25 9.85 -55.22
C GLN A 444 8.01 9.90 -56.13
N ASN A 445 7.46 11.09 -56.32
CA ASN A 445 6.31 11.26 -57.20
C ASN A 445 6.78 11.48 -58.64
N ASN A 446 7.80 12.33 -58.82
CA ASN A 446 8.43 12.66 -60.11
C ASN A 446 9.94 12.88 -59.94
N LYS A 447 10.67 13.21 -61.03
CA LYS A 447 12.15 13.39 -61.02
C LYS A 447 12.66 14.45 -60.03
N PHE A 448 11.82 15.41 -59.62
CA PHE A 448 12.20 16.55 -58.77
C PHE A 448 11.24 16.81 -57.60
N GLU A 449 10.26 15.93 -57.36
CA GLU A 449 9.22 16.17 -56.35
C GLU A 449 9.02 14.91 -55.51
N TYR A 450 9.08 15.10 -54.19
CA TYR A 450 8.94 14.06 -53.19
C TYR A 450 7.77 14.40 -52.28
N SER A 451 6.95 13.41 -51.96
CA SER A 451 6.01 13.50 -50.84
C SER A 451 6.47 12.59 -49.71
N VAL A 452 6.01 12.88 -48.51
CA VAL A 452 6.17 12.01 -47.35
C VAL A 452 4.86 11.26 -47.16
N ASN A 453 4.93 9.93 -47.17
CA ASN A 453 3.85 9.04 -46.76
C ASN A 453 4.02 8.74 -45.26
N LYS A 454 2.98 8.97 -44.48
CA LYS A 454 2.99 8.77 -43.03
C LYS A 454 2.13 7.58 -42.64
N GLY A 455 2.46 6.90 -41.55
CA GLY A 455 1.60 5.86 -40.99
C GLY A 455 2.05 5.30 -39.65
N CYS A 456 1.31 4.28 -39.19
CA CYS A 456 1.60 3.51 -37.99
C CYS A 456 2.39 2.24 -38.31
N GLY A 457 3.29 1.86 -37.41
CA GLY A 457 4.09 0.64 -37.49
C GLY A 457 5.54 0.88 -37.88
N ASN A 458 6.21 -0.21 -38.27
CA ASN A 458 7.62 -0.22 -38.61
C ASN A 458 7.88 0.26 -40.04
N CYS A 459 9.08 0.78 -40.26
CA CYS A 459 9.58 1.04 -41.59
C CYS A 459 9.71 -0.23 -42.42
N SER A 460 9.17 -0.20 -43.63
CA SER A 460 9.25 -1.28 -44.61
C SER A 460 10.35 -1.07 -45.66
N THR A 461 10.94 0.13 -45.73
CA THR A 461 11.96 0.48 -46.73
C THR A 461 13.12 1.27 -46.10
N LEU A 462 14.23 1.34 -46.84
CA LEU A 462 15.38 2.18 -46.51
C LEU A 462 15.07 3.68 -46.60
N ALA A 463 13.97 4.06 -47.25
CA ALA A 463 13.53 5.44 -47.44
C ALA A 463 12.73 6.00 -46.25
N CYS A 464 12.59 5.19 -45.20
CA CYS A 464 11.69 5.42 -44.09
C CYS A 464 12.44 5.71 -42.80
N LYS A 465 11.88 6.65 -42.02
CA LYS A 465 12.28 6.89 -40.63
C LYS A 465 11.13 6.57 -39.70
N SER A 466 11.45 5.95 -38.58
CA SER A 466 10.51 5.62 -37.51
C SER A 466 10.85 6.34 -36.22
N CYS A 467 9.84 6.70 -35.45
CA CYS A 467 9.97 7.34 -34.15
C CYS A 467 8.93 6.78 -33.18
N LYS A 468 9.17 6.96 -31.88
CA LYS A 468 8.34 6.38 -30.82
C LYS A 468 7.46 7.39 -30.10
N GLU A 469 7.70 8.69 -30.26
CA GLU A 469 6.89 9.71 -29.60
C GLU A 469 5.51 9.88 -30.29
N ASN A 470 4.55 10.43 -29.57
CA ASN A 470 3.22 10.69 -30.12
C ASN A 470 3.27 11.76 -31.22
N LEU A 471 2.63 11.49 -32.36
CA LEU A 471 2.58 12.37 -33.54
C LEU A 471 3.96 12.83 -34.04
N CYS A 472 5.01 12.03 -33.79
CA CYS A 472 6.39 12.36 -34.12
C CYS A 472 6.72 12.32 -35.62
N ASN A 473 5.87 11.67 -36.42
CA ASN A 473 6.08 11.44 -37.84
C ASN A 473 5.51 12.57 -38.72
N ASP A 474 5.68 13.83 -38.30
CA ASP A 474 5.11 14.99 -38.99
C ASP A 474 5.75 15.28 -40.37
N GLY A 475 6.88 14.64 -40.66
CA GLY A 475 7.62 14.71 -41.92
C GLY A 475 8.67 15.81 -41.97
N LYS A 476 8.80 16.67 -40.95
CA LYS A 476 9.75 17.79 -40.96
C LYS A 476 11.20 17.36 -40.78
N ASN A 477 11.43 16.24 -40.10
CA ASN A 477 12.77 15.72 -39.78
C ASN A 477 13.28 14.69 -40.81
N ILE A 478 12.70 14.70 -42.00
CA ILE A 478 13.10 13.83 -43.10
C ILE A 478 13.83 14.70 -44.13
N PRO A 479 15.14 14.49 -44.36
CA PRO A 479 15.92 15.29 -45.30
C PRO A 479 15.34 15.37 -46.73
N ASN A 480 15.94 16.19 -47.59
CA ASN A 480 15.71 16.29 -49.04
C ASN A 480 15.78 14.96 -49.80
N ASN A 481 16.92 14.29 -49.64
CA ASN A 481 17.30 13.08 -50.36
C ASN A 481 17.98 12.06 -49.44
N PHE A 482 18.30 10.87 -49.96
CA PHE A 482 19.25 9.96 -49.35
C PHE A 482 20.00 9.18 -50.44
N CYS A 483 21.26 8.88 -50.18
CA CYS A 483 22.14 8.12 -51.07
C CYS A 483 22.47 6.77 -50.45
N LEU A 484 22.79 5.76 -51.25
CA LEU A 484 23.35 4.51 -50.73
C LEU A 484 24.71 4.79 -50.11
N ASN A 485 24.99 4.11 -49.01
CA ASN A 485 26.30 4.04 -48.40
C ASN A 485 27.18 3.01 -49.15
N SER A 486 28.47 2.97 -48.84
CA SER A 486 29.45 2.17 -49.59
C SER A 486 29.25 0.65 -49.41
N ASP A 487 28.49 0.24 -48.40
CA ASP A 487 28.04 -1.14 -48.21
C ASP A 487 26.94 -1.57 -49.20
N GLY A 488 26.32 -0.61 -49.90
CA GLY A 488 25.20 -0.80 -50.82
C GLY A 488 23.89 -1.25 -50.14
N LYS A 489 23.81 -1.22 -48.81
CA LYS A 489 22.68 -1.70 -48.01
C LYS A 489 22.12 -0.63 -47.06
N SER A 490 22.97 0.21 -46.50
CA SER A 490 22.57 1.34 -45.68
C SER A 490 22.45 2.62 -46.51
N VAL A 491 21.82 3.64 -45.94
CA VAL A 491 21.57 4.93 -46.59
C VAL A 491 22.19 6.07 -45.80
N ILE A 492 22.55 7.13 -46.51
CA ILE A 492 23.10 8.38 -46.00
C ILE A 492 22.05 9.46 -46.24
N ASP A 493 21.65 10.15 -45.18
CA ASP A 493 20.74 11.29 -45.26
C ASP A 493 21.43 12.49 -45.94
N CYS A 494 20.77 13.06 -46.97
CA CYS A 494 21.34 14.12 -47.78
C CYS A 494 20.39 15.31 -47.91
N ASP A 495 20.93 16.52 -47.78
CA ASP A 495 20.19 17.75 -48.09
C ASP A 495 20.14 18.02 -49.61
N ASP A 496 21.12 17.49 -50.35
CA ASP A 496 21.25 17.62 -51.80
C ASP A 496 20.59 16.44 -52.55
N TYR A 497 19.95 16.73 -53.69
CA TYR A 497 19.29 15.74 -54.56
C TYR A 497 20.25 14.91 -55.42
N GLU A 498 21.54 15.21 -55.35
CA GLU A 498 22.60 14.52 -56.06
C GLU A 498 23.28 13.48 -55.16
N CYS A 499 23.62 12.33 -55.75
CA CYS A 499 24.43 11.29 -55.14
C CYS A 499 25.59 10.97 -56.07
N TYR A 500 26.70 10.49 -55.50
CA TYR A 500 27.82 10.00 -56.27
C TYR A 500 28.26 8.60 -55.87
N ILE A 501 28.96 7.93 -56.78
CA ILE A 501 29.73 6.71 -56.55
C ILE A 501 31.01 6.71 -57.39
N ASN A 502 32.14 6.33 -56.80
CA ASN A 502 33.41 6.16 -57.50
C ASN A 502 33.72 4.68 -57.80
N LEU A 503 34.82 4.42 -58.52
CA LEU A 503 35.27 3.05 -58.84
C LEU A 503 35.65 2.21 -57.62
N ASP A 504 36.04 2.84 -56.52
CA ASP A 504 36.33 2.17 -55.25
C ASP A 504 35.05 1.89 -54.43
N PHE A 505 33.88 2.12 -55.04
CA PHE A 505 32.55 2.00 -54.43
C PHE A 505 32.33 2.91 -53.21
N GLN A 506 33.13 3.97 -53.06
CA GLN A 506 32.85 5.04 -52.13
C GLN A 506 31.68 5.87 -52.67
N THR A 507 30.82 6.28 -51.75
CA THR A 507 29.52 6.86 -52.04
C THR A 507 29.26 8.05 -51.12
N GLY A 508 28.44 9.00 -51.56
CA GLY A 508 28.01 10.07 -50.68
C GLY A 508 27.00 11.02 -51.32
N CYS A 509 26.66 12.05 -50.54
CA CYS A 509 25.78 13.13 -50.97
C CYS A 509 26.52 14.11 -51.90
N GLY A 510 25.76 14.75 -52.78
CA GLY A 510 26.27 15.70 -53.77
C GLY A 510 26.83 15.00 -55.01
N ASN A 511 27.62 15.74 -55.78
CA ASN A 511 28.23 15.27 -57.02
C ASN A 511 29.76 15.11 -56.87
N CYS A 512 30.38 14.42 -57.83
CA CYS A 512 31.80 14.11 -57.87
C CYS A 512 32.68 15.38 -57.86
N ASP A 513 32.21 16.47 -58.47
CA ASP A 513 32.95 17.74 -58.56
C ASP A 513 32.96 18.48 -57.21
N LYS A 514 31.80 18.61 -56.57
CA LYS A 514 31.65 19.21 -55.23
C LYS A 514 32.50 18.48 -54.20
N ASN A 515 32.57 17.16 -54.30
CA ASN A 515 33.34 16.30 -53.39
C ASN A 515 34.83 16.18 -53.77
N LYS A 516 35.29 16.85 -54.84
CA LYS A 516 36.69 16.84 -55.31
C LYS A 516 37.23 15.43 -55.58
N ILE A 517 36.36 14.55 -56.13
CA ILE A 517 36.72 13.17 -56.46
C ILE A 517 37.53 13.17 -57.77
N ASN A 518 38.82 12.87 -57.65
CA ASN A 518 39.79 12.90 -58.75
C ASN A 518 39.87 11.60 -59.56
N GLU A 519 39.19 10.55 -59.10
CA GLU A 519 39.10 9.26 -59.78
C GLU A 519 37.78 9.12 -60.54
N PRO A 520 37.62 8.08 -61.38
CA PRO A 520 36.39 7.86 -62.13
C PRO A 520 35.17 7.73 -61.21
N CYS A 521 34.21 8.61 -61.45
CA CYS A 521 33.05 8.82 -60.59
C CYS A 521 31.81 9.13 -61.42
N VAL A 522 30.66 8.68 -60.93
CA VAL A 522 29.33 8.85 -61.56
C VAL A 522 28.44 9.63 -60.63
N ASP A 523 27.86 10.70 -61.17
CA ASP A 523 26.77 11.44 -60.55
C ASP A 523 25.42 10.82 -60.93
N CYS A 524 24.48 10.83 -60.00
CA CYS A 524 23.11 10.48 -60.28
C CYS A 524 22.12 11.33 -59.46
N LYS A 525 20.88 11.39 -59.96
CA LYS A 525 19.78 12.13 -59.33
C LYS A 525 18.64 11.17 -59.01
N GLY A 526 18.19 11.20 -57.76
CA GLY A 526 17.11 10.33 -57.26
C GLY A 526 17.51 9.52 -56.03
N LEU A 527 16.52 8.91 -55.38
CA LEU A 527 16.71 8.14 -54.16
C LEU A 527 17.57 6.89 -54.42
N ASN A 528 18.62 6.67 -53.63
CA ASN A 528 19.48 5.49 -53.74
C ASN A 528 20.03 5.21 -55.15
N CYS A 529 20.19 6.23 -55.99
CA CYS A 529 20.53 6.03 -57.39
C CYS A 529 21.98 5.55 -57.60
N ASN A 530 22.86 5.77 -56.62
CA ASN A 530 24.29 5.52 -56.67
C ASN A 530 24.62 4.05 -56.40
N THR A 531 24.02 3.15 -57.19
CA THR A 531 24.21 1.71 -57.11
C THR A 531 25.52 1.27 -57.75
N LYS A 532 26.07 0.11 -57.36
CA LYS A 532 27.26 -0.46 -58.02
C LYS A 532 27.05 -0.68 -59.53
N ASP A 533 25.84 -1.07 -59.92
CA ASP A 533 25.45 -1.21 -61.31
C ASP A 533 25.65 0.06 -62.15
N ILE A 534 25.50 1.26 -61.57
CA ILE A 534 25.62 2.52 -62.32
C ILE A 534 27.07 2.83 -62.68
N ILE A 535 28.02 2.47 -61.79
CA ILE A 535 29.45 2.68 -62.01
C ILE A 535 30.03 1.58 -62.91
N ASP A 536 29.57 0.33 -62.74
CA ASP A 536 30.02 -0.81 -63.56
C ASP A 536 29.59 -0.66 -65.03
N LYS A 537 28.44 -0.03 -65.29
CA LYS A 537 27.93 0.24 -66.64
C LYS A 537 28.41 1.58 -67.22
N ALA A 538 29.19 2.36 -66.47
CA ALA A 538 29.67 3.67 -66.93
C ALA A 538 30.87 3.53 -67.87
N LEU A 539 30.84 4.26 -68.98
CA LEU A 539 31.97 4.39 -69.88
C LEU A 539 32.83 5.59 -69.44
N PHE A 540 34.12 5.34 -69.23
CA PHE A 540 35.12 6.36 -68.94
C PHE A 540 36.14 6.44 -70.07
N CYS A 541 36.24 7.61 -70.69
CA CYS A 541 37.12 7.88 -71.82
C CYS A 541 38.50 8.33 -71.28
N ASN A 542 39.60 7.92 -71.90
CA ASN A 542 40.93 8.47 -71.57
C ASN A 542 41.01 9.92 -72.04
N VAL A 543 41.73 10.75 -71.29
CA VAL A 543 41.94 12.18 -71.57
C VAL A 543 43.44 12.45 -71.63
N LYS A 544 43.89 13.15 -72.68
CA LYS A 544 45.27 13.64 -72.76
C LYS A 544 45.38 15.02 -72.12
N ASP A 545 46.41 15.22 -71.31
CA ASP A 545 46.76 16.57 -70.86
C ASP A 545 47.52 17.36 -71.94
N GLU A 546 47.79 18.64 -71.67
CA GLU A 546 48.48 19.54 -72.61
C GLU A 546 49.91 19.09 -72.96
N ASN A 547 50.50 18.21 -72.13
CA ASN A 547 51.83 17.62 -72.31
C ASN A 547 51.78 16.26 -73.02
N GLY A 548 50.59 15.79 -73.43
CA GLY A 548 50.40 14.53 -74.14
C GLY A 548 50.34 13.30 -73.24
N ASN A 549 50.36 13.46 -71.91
CA ASN A 549 50.20 12.33 -70.99
C ASN A 549 48.75 11.86 -70.99
N GLU A 550 48.56 10.56 -71.20
CA GLU A 550 47.25 9.93 -71.10
C GLU A 550 46.91 9.64 -69.64
N LYS A 551 45.74 10.10 -69.21
CA LYS A 551 45.13 9.72 -67.93
C LYS A 551 43.72 9.22 -68.16
N LYS A 552 43.24 8.32 -67.31
CA LYS A 552 41.84 7.89 -67.34
C LYS A 552 40.94 9.08 -67.00
N GLY A 553 39.88 9.30 -67.77
CA GLY A 553 38.89 10.32 -67.46
C GLY A 553 38.16 10.01 -66.16
N ASN A 554 37.94 11.05 -65.36
CA ASN A 554 37.33 10.94 -64.03
C ASN A 554 35.79 11.07 -64.06
N ARG A 555 35.18 11.30 -65.22
CA ARG A 555 33.72 11.47 -65.39
C ARG A 555 33.18 10.56 -66.47
N LYS A 556 31.96 10.08 -66.26
CA LYS A 556 31.23 9.25 -67.22
C LYS A 556 30.99 10.02 -68.52
N CYS A 557 31.21 9.37 -69.66
CA CYS A 557 30.93 9.96 -70.96
C CYS A 557 29.39 10.09 -71.15
N LEU A 558 28.92 11.25 -71.62
CA LEU A 558 27.50 11.54 -71.85
C LEU A 558 26.92 10.64 -72.96
N ASP A 559 25.58 10.63 -73.09
CA ASP A 559 24.70 9.62 -73.70
C ASP A 559 25.10 8.94 -75.02
N GLU A 560 26.10 9.41 -75.74
CA GLU A 560 26.58 8.84 -77.01
C GLU A 560 27.39 7.55 -76.85
N LYS A 561 27.80 7.16 -75.63
CA LYS A 561 28.60 5.92 -75.35
C LYS A 561 29.83 5.74 -76.27
N LEU A 562 30.43 6.83 -76.71
CA LEU A 562 31.56 6.80 -77.64
C LEU A 562 32.76 7.54 -77.04
N CYS A 563 33.91 6.88 -77.05
CA CYS A 563 35.21 7.55 -76.90
C CYS A 563 35.67 7.96 -78.30
N PHE A 564 36.08 9.22 -78.49
CA PHE A 564 36.74 9.65 -79.72
C PHE A 564 38.19 10.01 -79.44
N ILE A 565 39.04 9.85 -80.45
CA ILE A 565 40.44 10.30 -80.44
C ILE A 565 40.50 11.51 -81.36
N SER A 566 40.79 12.68 -80.81
CA SER A 566 41.17 13.84 -81.63
C SER A 566 42.69 13.84 -81.82
N VAL A 567 43.13 13.99 -83.06
CA VAL A 567 44.53 14.17 -83.42
C VAL A 567 44.68 15.62 -83.87
N ASP A 568 45.43 16.42 -83.11
CA ASP A 568 45.75 17.78 -83.51
C ASP A 568 46.86 17.75 -84.56
N LEU A 569 46.47 17.85 -85.84
CA LEU A 569 47.39 17.77 -86.98
C LEU A 569 48.34 18.98 -87.07
N ASN A 570 48.16 20.02 -86.24
CA ASN A 570 48.97 21.25 -86.26
C ASN A 570 50.14 21.27 -85.26
N LYS A 571 50.34 20.22 -84.46
CA LYS A 571 51.55 20.02 -83.61
C LYS A 571 52.57 19.07 -84.25
N GLY A 572 52.61 19.00 -85.58
CA GLY A 572 53.68 18.34 -86.32
C GLY A 572 54.87 19.27 -86.52
N ASN A 573 55.93 19.04 -85.76
CA ASN A 573 57.34 19.38 -86.04
C ASN A 573 57.66 20.69 -86.78
N LEU A 574 58.19 21.66 -86.03
CA LEU A 574 59.45 22.30 -86.40
C LEU A 574 60.46 22.00 -85.28
N GLU A 575 61.26 20.97 -85.55
CA GLU A 575 62.48 20.49 -84.86
C GLU A 575 62.43 20.11 -83.37
#